data_AF-A0A212TCN3-F1
#
_entry.id   AF-A0A212TCN3-F1
#
_cell.length_a   1.000
_cell.length_b   1.000
_cell.length_c   1.000
_cell.angle_alpha   90.00
_cell.angle_beta   90.00
_cell.angle_gamma   90.00
#
_symmetry.space_group_name_H-M   'P 1'
#
loop_
_entity.id
_entity.type
_entity.pdbx_description
1 polymer ?
#
loop_
_entity_poly.entity_id
_entity_poly.type
_entity_poly.pdbx_seq_one_letter_code
_entity_poly.pdbx_strand_id
1 'polypeptide(L)' 'MPDKLTKNCTSEEQLEKIRKGQEHKFRWRDDWPTMEKALMAAGHAAIAAHKEKKAPTQD' A
#
# COMPACT_ATOMS: atom_id res chain seq x y z
N MET A 1 -7.80 0.80 9.82
CA MET A 1 -8.54 0.60 8.55
C MET A 1 -7.70 0.56 7.26
N PRO A 2 -6.43 1.04 7.16
CA PRO A 2 -5.61 0.83 5.95
C PRO A 2 -5.07 -0.60 5.81
N ASP A 3 -4.96 -1.31 6.93
CA ASP A 3 -4.34 -2.64 7.03
C ASP A 3 -4.98 -3.69 6.10
N LYS A 4 -6.31 -3.67 5.94
CA LYS A 4 -7.01 -4.63 5.05
C LYS A 4 -6.76 -4.38 3.56
N LEU A 5 -6.55 -3.13 3.16
CA LEU A 5 -6.32 -2.76 1.75
C LEU A 5 -4.89 -3.08 1.33
N THR A 6 -3.92 -2.81 2.20
CA THR A 6 -2.50 -3.07 1.91
C THR A 6 -2.07 -4.51 2.22
N LYS A 7 -2.91 -5.32 2.90
CA LYS A 7 -2.61 -6.73 3.25
C LYS A 7 -2.24 -7.63 2.06
N ASN A 8 -2.78 -7.35 0.88
CA ASN A 8 -2.50 -8.09 -0.36
C ASN A 8 -1.71 -7.24 -1.37
N CYS A 9 -1.09 -6.15 -0.92
CA CYS A 9 -0.29 -5.29 -1.77
C CYS A 9 1.09 -5.94 -1.95
N THR A 10 1.29 -6.57 -3.09
CA THR A 10 2.53 -7.32 -3.40
C THR A 10 3.40 -6.64 -4.45
N SER A 11 2.85 -5.67 -5.16
CA SER A 11 3.54 -4.91 -6.22
C SER A 11 3.19 -3.43 -6.14
N GLU A 12 4.10 -2.58 -6.61
CA GLU A 12 3.91 -1.12 -6.69
C GLU A 12 2.66 -0.76 -7.51
N GLU A 13 2.37 -1.52 -8.57
CA GLU A 13 1.18 -1.31 -9.41
C GLU A 13 -0.14 -1.53 -8.63
N GLN A 14 -0.16 -2.47 -7.67
CA GLN A 14 -1.32 -2.66 -6.78
C GLN A 14 -1.44 -1.50 -5.80
N LEU A 15 -0.30 -1.02 -5.28
CA LEU A 15 -0.26 0.13 -4.37
C LEU A 15 -0.82 1.38 -5.05
N GLU A 16 -0.43 1.64 -6.29
CA GLU A 16 -0.94 2.77 -7.07
C GLU A 16 -2.44 2.64 -7.36
N LYS A 17 -2.94 1.44 -7.68
CA LYS A 17 -4.39 1.20 -7.84
C LYS A 17 -5.16 1.50 -6.55
N ILE A 18 -4.64 1.08 -5.40
CA ILE A 18 -5.22 1.38 -4.09
C ILE A 18 -5.17 2.88 -3.82
N ARG A 19 -4.01 3.53 -4.04
CA ARG A 19 -3.83 4.97 -3.88
C ARG A 19 -4.85 5.76 -4.69
N LYS A 20 -4.97 5.48 -6.00
CA LYS A 20 -5.93 6.16 -6.89
C LYS A 20 -7.39 5.91 -6.48
N GLY A 21 -7.73 4.69 -6.05
CA GLY A 21 -9.07 4.38 -5.55
C GLY A 21 -9.42 5.12 -4.26
N GLN A 22 -8.46 5.27 -3.35
CA GLN A 22 -8.61 6.05 -2.14
C GLN A 22 -8.63 7.55 -2.45
N GLU A 23 -7.78 8.04 -3.36
CA GLU A 23 -7.76 9.42 -3.82
C GLU A 23 -9.12 9.81 -4.39
N HIS A 24 -9.69 9.03 -5.30
CA HIS A 24 -11.02 9.33 -5.84
C HIS A 24 -12.07 9.49 -4.72
N LYS A 25 -11.98 8.66 -3.68
CA LYS A 25 -12.95 8.63 -2.57
C LYS A 25 -12.69 9.70 -1.50
N PHE A 26 -11.45 10.12 -1.30
CA PHE A 26 -11.02 10.97 -0.19
C PHE A 26 -10.31 12.26 -0.61
N ARG A 27 -10.12 12.52 -1.91
CA ARG A 27 -9.46 13.73 -2.44
C ARG A 27 -10.07 15.04 -1.95
N TRP A 28 -11.34 15.01 -1.57
CA TRP A 28 -12.07 16.17 -1.06
C TRP A 28 -11.76 16.45 0.41
N ARG A 29 -11.01 15.58 1.10
CA ARG A 29 -10.53 15.81 2.46
C ARG A 29 -9.19 16.55 2.43
N ASP A 30 -9.08 17.60 3.23
CA ASP A 30 -7.81 18.31 3.47
C ASP A 30 -6.70 17.39 4.02
N ASP A 31 -7.04 16.37 4.81
CA ASP A 31 -6.07 15.41 5.35
C ASP A 31 -5.63 14.33 4.35
N TRP A 32 -6.11 14.37 3.10
CA TRP A 32 -5.72 13.42 2.05
C TRP A 32 -4.19 13.23 1.91
N PRO A 33 -3.35 14.27 1.78
CA PRO A 33 -1.89 14.10 1.69
C PRO A 33 -1.29 13.32 2.87
N THR A 34 -1.81 13.52 4.09
CA THR A 34 -1.38 12.76 5.27
C THR A 34 -1.78 11.29 5.16
N MET A 35 -3.02 11.02 4.74
CA MET A 35 -3.53 9.66 4.55
C MET A 35 -2.82 8.93 3.40
N GLU A 36 -2.54 9.62 2.29
CA GLU A 36 -1.79 9.11 1.15
C GLU A 36 -0.40 8.67 1.57
N LYS A 37 0.31 9.50 2.34
CA LYS A 37 1.64 9.18 2.84
C LYS A 37 1.64 7.94 3.74
N ALA A 38 0.64 7.82 4.61
CA ALA A 38 0.45 6.63 5.44
C ALA A 38 0.14 5.38 4.60
N LEU A 39 -0.64 5.51 3.54
CA LEU A 39 -0.99 4.43 2.63
C LEU A 39 0.20 3.96 1.80
N MET A 40 0.98 4.89 1.26
CA MET A 40 2.24 4.60 0.57
C MET A 40 3.25 3.91 1.48
N ALA A 41 3.41 4.39 2.72
CA ALA A 41 4.31 3.77 3.69
C ALA A 41 3.86 2.34 4.04
N ALA A 42 2.57 2.14 4.33
CA ALA A 42 2.02 0.81 4.62
C ALA A 42 2.11 -0.13 3.41
N GLY A 43 1.90 0.39 2.21
CA GLY A 43 2.02 -0.35 0.96
C GLY A 43 3.44 -0.79 0.65
N HIS A 44 4.42 0.12 0.78
CA HIS A 44 5.83 -0.22 0.62
C HIS A 44 6.29 -1.24 1.65
N ALA A 45 5.86 -1.10 2.92
CA ALA A 45 6.16 -2.07 3.96
C ALA A 45 5.57 -3.45 3.64
N ALA A 46 4.33 -3.50 3.12
CA ALA A 46 3.71 -4.75 2.69
C ALA A 46 4.45 -5.38 1.50
N ILE A 47 4.83 -4.59 0.48
CA ILE A 47 5.60 -5.06 -0.68
C ILE A 47 6.97 -5.61 -0.23
N ALA A 48 7.67 -4.89 0.67
CA ALA A 48 8.94 -5.34 1.24
C ALA A 48 8.77 -6.66 1.98
N ALA A 49 7.80 -6.76 2.90
CA ALA A 49 7.52 -8.00 3.62
C ALA A 49 7.12 -9.15 2.69
N HIS A 50 6.42 -8.86 1.59
CA HIS A 50 6.10 -9.86 0.57
C HIS A 50 7.32 -10.30 -0.23
N LYS A 51 8.23 -9.38 -0.59
CA LYS A 51 9.51 -9.71 -1.23
C LYS A 51 10.37 -10.57 -0.32
N GLU A 52 10.46 -10.25 0.97
CA GLU A 52 11.18 -11.05 1.98
C GLU A 52 10.57 -12.44 2.15
N LYS A 53 9.24 -12.56 2.18
CA LYS A 53 8.55 -13.87 2.25
C LYS A 53 8.63 -14.70 0.98
N LYS A 54 8.74 -14.07 -0.20
CA LYS A 54 8.89 -14.73 -1.51
C LYS A 54 10.33 -15.09 -1.86
N ALA A 55 11.29 -14.71 -1.03
CA ALA A 55 12.57 -15.40 -1.00
C ALA A 55 12.42 -16.57 -0.01
N PRO A 56 11.86 -17.73 -0.41
CA PRO A 56 12.25 -18.92 0.32
C PRO A 56 13.75 -19.04 0.09
N THR A 57 14.48 -19.24 1.18
CA THR A 57 15.65 -20.11 1.22
C THR A 57 15.73 -20.97 -0.05
N GLN A 58 16.59 -20.55 -0.97
CA GLN A 58 17.18 -21.45 -1.94
C GLN A 58 18.58 -21.72 -1.40
N ASP A 59 18.63 -22.58 -0.39
CA ASP A 59 19.82 -23.31 0.04
C ASP A 59 19.49 -24.80 -0.13
#